data_AF-A0A765BVZ3-F1
#
_entry.id   AF-A0A765BVZ3-F1
#
_cell.length_a   1.000
_cell.length_b   1.000
_cell.length_c   1.000
_cell.angle_alpha   90.00
_cell.angle_beta   90.00
_cell.angle_gamma   90.00
#
_symmetry.space_group_name_H-M   'P 1'
#
loop_
_entity.id
_entity.type
_entity.pdbx_description
1 polymer ?
#
loop_
_entity_poly.entity_id
_entity_poly.type
_entity_poly.pdbx_seq_one_letter_code
_entity_poly.pdbx_strand_id
1 'polypeptide(L)' 'MHSTFTAHGYAVNKRGLTVGIRHELQATSHEEALTAVQHEMQNRGYTHIRITRLYMSLIEITGVKHA' A
#
# COMPACT_ATOMS: atom_id res chain seq x y z
N MET A 1 -3.44 0.78 -18.38
CA MET A 1 -3.37 -0.59 -17.83
C MET A 1 -3.17 -0.44 -16.34
N HIS A 2 -3.93 -1.17 -15.52
CA HIS A 2 -3.74 -1.16 -14.06
C HIS A 2 -2.70 -2.21 -13.68
N SER A 3 -1.79 -1.84 -12.80
CA SER A 3 -0.79 -2.72 -12.20
C SER A 3 -0.99 -2.77 -10.70
N THR A 4 -0.60 -3.87 -10.10
CA THR A 4 -0.62 -4.02 -8.64
C THR A 4 0.62 -3.37 -8.05
N PHE A 5 0.44 -2.58 -7.00
CA PHE A 5 1.51 -1.97 -6.23
C PHE A 5 1.44 -2.46 -4.79
N THR A 6 2.60 -2.66 -4.18
CA THR A 6 2.71 -2.89 -2.74
C THR A 6 3.40 -1.69 -2.11
N ALA A 7 2.74 -1.05 -1.15
CA ALA A 7 3.25 0.03 -0.34
C ALA A 7 3.66 -0.48 1.04
N HIS A 8 4.85 -0.05 1.48
CA HIS A 8 5.33 -0.22 2.85
C HIS A 8 5.63 1.14 3.48
N GLY A 9 5.39 1.24 4.77
CA GLY A 9 5.61 2.49 5.49
C GLY A 9 5.25 2.39 6.95
N TYR A 10 4.98 3.53 7.56
CA TYR A 10 4.50 3.65 8.93
C TYR A 10 3.57 4.85 9.08
N ALA A 11 2.70 4.77 10.06
CA ALA A 11 1.81 5.87 10.45
C ALA A 11 1.40 5.77 11.92
N VAL A 12 0.77 6.82 12.44
CA VAL A 12 0.20 6.85 13.79
C VAL A 12 -1.30 6.55 13.70
N ASN A 13 -1.76 5.52 14.40
CA ASN A 13 -3.17 5.13 14.42
C ASN A 13 -4.01 6.02 15.35
N LYS A 14 -5.34 5.84 15.35
CA LYS A 14 -6.28 6.58 16.20
C LYS A 14 -6.01 6.46 17.71
N ARG A 15 -5.22 5.46 18.13
CA ARG A 15 -4.81 5.25 19.54
C ARG A 15 -3.48 5.96 19.87
N GLY A 16 -2.89 6.70 18.93
CA GLY A 16 -1.60 7.35 19.10
C GLY A 16 -0.39 6.43 18.95
N LEU A 17 -0.57 5.19 18.47
CA LEU A 17 0.53 4.23 18.31
C LEU A 17 1.09 4.26 16.89
N THR A 18 2.42 4.24 16.78
CA THR A 18 3.09 4.00 15.49
C THR A 18 2.87 2.55 15.06
N VAL A 19 2.35 2.36 13.85
CA VAL A 19 2.10 1.06 13.25
C VAL A 19 2.74 0.98 11.87
N GLY A 20 3.13 -0.23 11.47
CA GLY A 20 3.59 -0.50 10.11
C GLY A 20 2.43 -0.46 9.12
N ILE A 21 2.69 0.08 7.93
CA ILE A 21 1.81 -0.02 6.77
C ILE A 21 2.37 -1.10 5.86
N ARG A 22 1.53 -2.07 5.52
CA ARG A 22 1.66 -2.90 4.32
C ARG A 22 0.31 -2.87 3.62
N HIS A 23 0.28 -2.37 2.39
CA HIS A 23 -0.97 -2.21 1.65
C HIS A 23 -0.76 -2.47 0.16
N GLU A 24 -1.66 -3.24 -0.42
CA GLU A 24 -1.65 -3.60 -1.84
C GLU A 24 -2.83 -2.92 -2.53
N LEU A 25 -2.56 -2.28 -3.67
CA LEU A 25 -3.56 -1.55 -4.45
C LEU A 25 -3.30 -1.63 -5.96
N GLN A 26 -4.35 -1.42 -6.75
CA GLN A 26 -4.23 -1.27 -8.21
C GLN A 26 -4.11 0.22 -8.56
N ALA A 27 -3.19 0.56 -9.46
CA ALA A 27 -3.05 1.91 -10.00
C ALA A 27 -2.50 1.86 -11.43
N THR A 28 -2.65 2.94 -12.17
CA THR A 28 -2.07 3.07 -13.52
C THR A 28 -0.65 3.63 -13.51
N SER A 29 -0.23 4.27 -12.42
CA SER A 29 1.12 4.82 -12.26
C SER A 29 1.59 4.76 -10.80
N HIS A 30 2.90 4.96 -10.62
CA HIS A 30 3.51 5.02 -9.28
C HIS A 30 3.01 6.22 -8.46
N GLU A 31 2.81 7.39 -9.09
CA GLU A 31 2.31 8.59 -8.43
C GLU A 31 0.85 8.44 -7.98
N GLU A 32 0.02 7.83 -8.83
CA GLU A 32 -1.36 7.48 -8.49
C GLU A 32 -1.39 6.50 -7.32
N ALA A 33 -0.57 5.44 -7.35
CA ALA A 33 -0.47 4.47 -6.27
C ALA A 33 -0.05 5.13 -4.94
N LEU A 34 0.92 6.05 -4.98
CA LEU A 34 1.37 6.77 -3.80
C LEU A 34 0.25 7.63 -3.20
N THR A 35 -0.46 8.37 -4.05
CA THR A 35 -1.57 9.25 -3.66
C THR A 35 -2.73 8.44 -3.08
N ALA A 36 -3.11 7.35 -3.76
CA ALA A 36 -4.20 6.48 -3.33
C ALA A 36 -3.91 5.81 -1.98
N VAL A 37 -2.68 5.29 -1.77
CA VAL A 37 -2.27 4.75 -0.47
C VAL A 37 -2.37 5.79 0.63
N GLN A 38 -1.87 7.01 0.41
CA GLN A 38 -1.91 8.05 1.44
C GLN A 38 -3.36 8.41 1.80
N HIS A 39 -4.20 8.61 0.79
CA HIS A 39 -5.62 8.92 0.98
C HIS A 39 -6.36 7.78 1.70
N GLU A 40 -6.10 6.53 1.34
CA GLU A 40 -6.70 5.39 2.01
C GLU A 40 -6.27 5.29 3.49
N MET A 41 -5.00 5.51 3.79
CA MET A 41 -4.53 5.51 5.18
C MET A 41 -5.14 6.67 5.98
N GLN A 42 -5.30 7.85 5.38
CA GLN A 42 -6.01 8.98 5.99
C GLN A 42 -7.47 8.64 6.28
N ASN A 43 -8.18 8.00 5.34
CA ASN A 43 -9.58 7.58 5.51
C ASN A 43 -9.74 6.52 6.62
N ARG A 44 -8.74 5.64 6.79
CA ARG A 44 -8.67 4.71 7.93
C ARG A 44 -8.38 5.42 9.25
N GLY A 45 -8.05 6.71 9.21
CA GLY A 45 -7.76 7.60 10.34
C GLY A 45 -6.34 7.50 10.86
N TYR A 46 -5.40 7.10 10.00
CA TYR A 46 -3.98 7.22 10.29
C TYR A 46 -3.51 8.67 10.06
N THR A 47 -2.53 9.09 10.86
CA THR A 47 -1.84 10.39 10.73
C THR A 47 -0.34 10.16 10.63
N HIS A 48 0.43 11.21 10.30
CA HIS A 48 1.90 11.10 10.16
C HIS A 48 2.33 9.96 9.22
N ILE A 49 1.60 9.79 8.12
CA ILE A 49 1.78 8.70 7.17
C ILE A 49 3.07 8.95 6.39
N ARG A 50 3.97 7.96 6.40
CA ARG A 50 5.18 7.97 5.59
C ARG A 50 5.32 6.65 4.85
N ILE A 51 5.21 6.72 3.53
CA ILE A 51 5.49 5.60 2.63
C ILE A 51 6.99 5.57 2.38
N THR A 52 7.65 4.47 2.75
CA THR A 52 9.10 4.30 2.65
C THR A 52 9.49 3.49 1.43
N ARG A 53 8.61 2.60 0.97
CA ARG A 53 8.80 1.82 -0.25
C ARG A 53 7.46 1.69 -0.96
N LEU A 54 7.49 1.88 -2.27
CA LEU A 54 6.37 1.62 -3.15
C LEU A 54 6.94 0.95 -4.39
N TYR A 55 6.44 -0.24 -4.73
CA TYR A 55 6.92 -0.96 -5.90
C TYR A 55 5.76 -1.66 -6.58
N MET A 56 5.84 -1.71 -7.91
CA MET A 56 4.94 -2.52 -8.70
C MET A 56 5.23 -3.99 -8.37
N SER A 57 4.21 -4.70 -7.92
CA SER A 57 4.30 -6.14 -7.69
C SER A 57 4.04 -6.82 -9.02
N LEU A 58 5.04 -7.54 -9.54
CA LEU A 58 4.73 -8.55 -10.53
C LEU A 58 3.90 -9.60 -9.80
N ILE A 59 2.62 -9.70 -10.12
CA ILE A 59 1.88 -10.93 -9.84
C ILE A 59 2.52 -11.95 -10.76
N GLU A 60 3.49 -12.72 -10.24
CA GLU A 60 3.79 -14.00 -10.86
C GLU A 60 2.47 -14.76 -10.86
N ILE A 61 1.91 -15.00 -12.04
CA ILE A 61 0.80 -15.93 -12.21
C ILE A 61 1.39 -17.33 -12.03
N THR A 62 1.89 -17.65 -10.83
CA THR A 62 2.24 -19.02 -10.46
C THR A 62 0.92 -19.69 -10.13
N GLY A 63 0.31 -20.24 -11.18
CA GLY A 63 -0.77 -21.22 -11.08
C GLY A 63 -0.28 -22.51 -10.43
N VAL A 64 0.09 -22.47 -9.15
CA VAL A 64 0.34 -23.67 -8.35
C VAL A 64 -0.82 -23.79 -7.36
N LYS A 65 -1.81 -24.58 -7.77
CA LYS A 65 -2.73 -25.21 -6.82
C LYS A 65 -1.89 -26.13 -5.94
N HIS A 66 -1.73 -25.79 -4.67
CA HIS A 66 -1.34 -26.80 -3.69
C HIS A 66 -2.57 -27.68 -3.45
N ALA A 67 -2.52 -28.87 -4.04
CA ALA A 67 -3.35 -30.02 -3.66
C ALA A 67 -2.90 -30.58 -2.31
#